data_AF-D0LLP8-F1
#
_entry.id   AF-D0LLP8-F1
#
_cell.length_a   1.000
_cell.length_b   1.000
_cell.length_c   1.000
_cell.angle_alpha   90.00
_cell.angle_beta   90.00
_cell.angle_gamma   90.00
#
_symmetry.space_group_name_H-M   'P 1'
#
loop_
_entity.id
_entity.type
_entity.pdbx_description
1 polymer ?
#
loop_
_entity_poly.entity_id
_entity_poly.type
_entity_poly.pdbx_seq_one_letter_code
_entity_poly.pdbx_strand_id
1 'polypeptide(L)'
;MSRAWNTAKEMADKHANAGGIFIRLTDSGDKIVGAFLGDPYPREVVWTGQRYELFDENDPAHQSKRPSLRVMLNFYVPADDAVKIIEGGTAWFKDVLKVRDKYGLDRWLFEIERHGGPGDPKTSYTILPEEKIDGSLHADLAVAELHDLKALALGSNPAPEAHAANERLLAEAQQPPPPSPSDLLDPRVAGALVAQLKTLRRSDLDAFLAEFGVQRVRDLKNAQVPAARAFIEARLAQYEQPAETDPFA
;
A
#
# COMPACT_ATOMS: atom_id res chain seq x y z
N MET A 1 -8.46 23.86 30.72
CA MET A 1 -8.11 22.44 30.63
C MET A 1 -6.60 22.33 30.46
N SER A 2 -5.93 21.39 31.13
CA SER A 2 -4.46 21.42 31.28
C SER A 2 -3.73 21.04 30.00
N ARG A 3 -2.51 21.59 29.84
CA ARG A 3 -1.53 21.24 28.79
C ARG A 3 -1.39 19.73 28.56
N ALA A 4 -1.44 18.93 29.63
CA ALA A 4 -1.37 17.47 29.57
C ALA A 4 -2.54 16.79 28.81
N TRP A 5 -3.76 17.35 28.86
CA TRP A 5 -4.91 16.80 28.11
C TRP A 5 -4.78 17.08 26.61
N ASN A 6 -4.28 18.26 26.24
CA ASN A 6 -4.02 18.60 24.86
C ASN A 6 -2.87 17.74 24.30
N THR A 7 -1.78 17.59 25.06
CA THR A 7 -0.65 16.72 24.67
C THR A 7 -1.06 15.24 24.55
N ALA A 8 -1.90 14.73 25.47
CA ALA A 8 -2.40 13.36 25.38
C ALA A 8 -3.30 13.13 24.15
N LYS A 9 -4.12 14.12 23.79
CA LYS A 9 -4.95 14.10 22.58
C LYS A 9 -4.08 14.09 21.32
N GLU A 10 -3.12 15.02 21.23
CA GLU A 10 -2.18 15.11 20.11
C GLU A 10 -1.38 13.81 19.93
N MET A 11 -0.94 13.18 21.03
CA MET A 11 -0.24 11.88 20.97
C MET A 11 -1.16 10.74 20.51
N ALA A 12 -2.42 10.71 20.95
CA ALA A 12 -3.39 9.71 20.52
C ALA A 12 -3.71 9.84 19.01
N ASP A 13 -3.92 11.06 18.53
CA ASP A 13 -4.20 11.37 17.11
C ASP A 13 -2.98 11.01 16.23
N LYS A 14 -1.76 11.28 16.72
CA LYS A 14 -0.51 10.87 16.09
C LYS A 14 -0.36 9.35 16.01
N HIS A 15 -0.73 8.61 17.05
CA HIS A 15 -0.66 7.14 17.06
C HIS A 15 -1.75 6.47 16.20
N ALA A 16 -2.95 7.04 16.12
CA ALA A 16 -4.02 6.53 15.26
C ALA A 16 -3.69 6.65 13.76
N ASN A 17 -2.88 7.66 13.39
CA ASN A 17 -2.46 7.94 12.02
C ASN A 17 -0.99 7.55 11.72
N ALA A 18 -0.31 6.89 12.66
CA ALA A 18 1.08 6.47 12.51
C ALA A 18 1.19 5.33 11.49
N GLY A 19 1.81 5.61 10.34
CA GLY A 19 2.29 4.59 9.38
C GLY A 19 1.55 4.51 8.05
N GLY A 20 0.50 5.31 7.83
CA GLY A 20 -0.21 5.39 6.55
C GLY A 20 0.06 6.69 5.80
N ILE A 21 0.27 6.60 4.48
CA ILE A 21 0.29 7.78 3.60
C ILE A 21 -1.12 8.37 3.38
N PHE A 22 -2.18 7.63 3.75
CA PHE A 22 -3.57 8.08 3.64
C PHE A 22 -4.10 8.59 4.98
N ILE A 23 -4.73 9.75 4.95
CA ILE A 23 -5.49 10.30 6.08
C ILE A 23 -6.77 9.46 6.26
N ARG A 24 -7.04 9.02 7.49
CA ARG A 24 -8.23 8.23 7.83
C ARG A 24 -8.97 8.88 9.00
N LEU A 25 -10.13 9.46 8.70
CA LEU A 25 -11.09 9.91 9.70
C LEU A 25 -12.13 8.80 9.85
N THR A 26 -12.10 8.09 10.97
CA THR A 26 -12.83 6.82 11.19
C THR A 26 -14.07 7.02 12.03
N ASP A 27 -14.02 7.92 13.00
CA ASP A 27 -15.10 8.20 13.94
C ASP A 27 -15.73 9.57 13.68
N SER A 28 -16.87 9.82 14.34
CA SER A 28 -17.53 11.13 14.25
C SER A 28 -16.81 12.11 15.16
N GLY A 29 -16.50 13.30 14.65
CA GLY A 29 -15.71 14.31 15.33
C GLY A 29 -14.20 14.16 15.12
N ASP A 30 -13.75 13.14 14.36
CA ASP A 30 -12.36 13.05 13.91
C ASP A 30 -12.01 14.26 13.05
N LYS A 31 -10.83 14.82 13.32
CA LYS A 31 -10.34 16.05 12.69
C LYS A 31 -8.93 15.87 12.15
N ILE A 32 -8.64 16.63 11.10
CA ILE A 32 -7.28 16.84 10.60
C ILE A 32 -7.12 18.29 10.16
N VAL A 33 -5.95 18.87 10.41
CA VAL A 33 -5.61 20.23 9.97
C VAL A 33 -4.44 20.15 9.01
N GLY A 34 -4.50 20.89 7.90
CA GLY A 34 -3.42 20.92 6.93
C GLY A 34 -3.67 21.73 5.67
N ALA A 35 -2.69 21.74 4.77
CA ALA A 35 -2.74 22.47 3.50
C ALA A 35 -2.95 21.51 2.33
N PHE A 36 -3.80 21.88 1.37
CA PHE A 36 -3.90 21.14 0.10
C PHE A 36 -2.74 21.52 -0.82
N LEU A 37 -2.12 20.52 -1.44
CA LEU A 37 -0.96 20.69 -2.31
C LEU A 37 -1.17 20.05 -3.69
N GLY A 38 -0.64 20.70 -4.73
CA GLY A 38 -0.63 20.19 -6.09
C GLY A 38 -2.01 20.01 -6.72
N ASP A 39 -2.04 19.24 -7.81
CA ASP A 39 -3.26 19.00 -8.58
C ASP A 39 -4.06 17.80 -8.05
N PRO A 40 -5.41 17.86 -8.07
CA PRO A 40 -6.25 16.72 -7.76
C PRO A 40 -6.09 15.61 -8.81
N TYR A 41 -6.13 14.36 -8.35
CA TYR A 41 -6.21 13.19 -9.23
C TYR A 41 -7.59 12.53 -9.15
N PRO A 42 -8.45 12.69 -10.17
CA PRO A 42 -9.75 12.05 -10.22
C PRO A 42 -9.63 10.59 -10.69
N ARG A 43 -10.44 9.70 -10.10
CA ARG A 43 -10.61 8.32 -10.56
C ARG A 43 -12.04 7.86 -10.38
N GLU A 44 -12.51 7.07 -11.34
CA GLU A 44 -13.77 6.35 -11.19
C GLU A 44 -13.48 5.00 -10.56
N VAL A 45 -14.22 4.68 -9.50
CA VAL A 45 -14.07 3.42 -8.78
C VAL A 45 -15.41 2.72 -8.64
N VAL A 46 -15.36 1.41 -8.46
CA VAL A 46 -16.51 0.56 -8.22
C VAL A 46 -16.25 -0.37 -7.03
N TRP A 47 -17.27 -0.59 -6.21
CA TRP A 47 -17.20 -1.56 -5.13
C TRP A 47 -17.41 -2.97 -5.69
N THR A 48 -16.42 -3.85 -5.51
CA THR A 48 -16.50 -5.24 -5.99
C THR A 48 -17.17 -6.18 -4.99
N GLY A 49 -17.53 -5.70 -3.80
CA GLY A 49 -18.01 -6.53 -2.69
C GLY A 49 -16.93 -6.72 -1.62
N GLN A 50 -15.65 -6.65 -2.02
CA GLN A 50 -14.50 -6.80 -1.12
C GLN A 50 -13.68 -5.52 -1.01
N ARG A 51 -13.51 -4.79 -2.12
CA ARG A 51 -12.72 -3.56 -2.17
C ARG A 51 -13.25 -2.59 -3.23
N TYR A 52 -12.75 -1.36 -3.20
CA TYR A 52 -12.88 -0.45 -4.32
C TYR A 52 -11.78 -0.72 -5.35
N GLU A 53 -12.15 -0.73 -6.63
CA GLU A 53 -11.27 -0.95 -7.77
C GLU A 53 -11.51 0.13 -8.82
N LEU A 54 -10.53 0.40 -9.67
CA LEU A 54 -10.71 1.33 -10.79
C LEU A 54 -11.80 0.78 -11.72
N PHE A 55 -12.75 1.63 -12.10
CA PHE A 55 -13.80 1.25 -13.01
C PHE A 55 -13.22 1.00 -14.41
N ASP A 56 -13.59 -0.14 -14.97
CA ASP A 56 -13.30 -0.56 -16.34
C ASP A 56 -14.59 -1.13 -16.92
N GLU A 57 -15.11 -0.50 -17.96
CA GLU A 57 -16.36 -0.88 -18.64
C GLU A 57 -16.25 -2.27 -19.29
N ASN A 58 -15.03 -2.72 -19.61
CA ASN A 58 -14.79 -4.02 -20.24
C ASN A 58 -14.68 -5.16 -19.22
N ASP A 59 -14.55 -4.85 -17.93
CA ASP A 59 -14.45 -5.87 -16.88
C ASP A 59 -15.85 -6.42 -16.53
N PRO A 60 -16.09 -7.74 -16.69
CA PRO A 60 -17.34 -8.38 -16.30
C PRO A 60 -17.75 -8.11 -14.84
N ALA A 61 -16.80 -7.95 -13.93
CA ALA A 61 -17.07 -7.67 -12.51
C ALA A 61 -17.62 -6.26 -12.25
N HIS A 62 -17.48 -5.36 -13.23
CA HIS A 62 -17.97 -3.99 -13.20
C HIS A 62 -19.28 -3.80 -13.96
N GLN A 63 -19.66 -4.78 -14.79
CA GLN A 63 -20.91 -4.75 -15.54
C GLN A 63 -22.10 -4.56 -14.59
N SER A 64 -23.03 -3.70 -14.99
CA SER A 64 -24.23 -3.31 -14.21
C SER A 64 -23.97 -2.55 -12.91
N LYS A 65 -22.73 -2.20 -12.57
CA LYS A 65 -22.41 -1.36 -11.41
C LYS A 65 -22.24 0.09 -11.82
N ARG A 66 -22.67 0.99 -10.94
CA ARG A 66 -22.51 2.44 -11.16
C ARG A 66 -21.13 2.89 -10.65
N PRO A 67 -20.26 3.47 -11.51
CA PRO A 67 -19.01 4.05 -11.04
C PRO A 67 -19.25 5.21 -10.09
N SER A 68 -18.33 5.36 -9.14
CA SER A 68 -18.30 6.43 -8.15
C SER A 68 -17.01 7.23 -8.32
N LEU A 69 -17.11 8.55 -8.38
CA LEU A 69 -15.94 9.42 -8.42
C LEU A 69 -15.26 9.46 -7.05
N ARG A 70 -13.96 9.17 -7.02
CA ARG A 70 -13.05 9.48 -5.93
C ARG A 70 -11.99 10.46 -6.43
N VAL A 71 -11.64 11.43 -5.59
CA VAL A 71 -10.59 12.40 -5.90
C VAL A 71 -9.55 12.34 -4.80
N MET A 72 -8.31 12.07 -5.20
CA MET A 72 -7.14 12.10 -4.32
C MET A 72 -6.47 13.47 -4.41
N LEU A 73 -5.98 13.95 -3.28
CA LEU A 73 -5.25 15.21 -3.15
C LEU A 73 -4.08 15.02 -2.19
N ASN A 74 -2.94 15.64 -2.51
CA ASN A 74 -1.86 15.77 -1.53
C ASN A 74 -2.28 16.78 -0.46
N PHE A 75 -1.96 16.46 0.79
CA PHE A 75 -2.36 17.24 1.96
C PHE A 75 -1.23 17.24 2.98
N TYR A 76 -0.60 18.39 3.18
CA TYR A 76 0.43 18.54 4.20
C TYR A 76 -0.21 18.65 5.58
N VAL A 77 0.24 17.81 6.51
CA VAL A 77 -0.23 17.78 7.90
C VAL A 77 0.89 18.34 8.79
N PRO A 78 0.77 19.57 9.30
CA PRO A 78 1.81 20.19 10.16
C PRO A 78 2.11 19.37 11.42
N ALA A 79 1.10 18.71 12.01
CA ALA A 79 1.27 17.88 13.19
C ALA A 79 2.18 16.65 12.97
N ASP A 80 2.24 16.17 11.72
CA ASP A 80 3.07 15.04 11.31
C ASP A 80 4.34 15.48 10.57
N ASP A 81 4.45 16.77 10.23
CA ASP A 81 5.44 17.35 9.31
C ASP A 81 5.62 16.52 8.03
N ALA A 82 4.49 16.12 7.44
CA ALA A 82 4.47 15.20 6.31
C ALA A 82 3.34 15.51 5.32
N VAL A 83 3.64 15.30 4.03
CA VAL A 83 2.61 15.25 2.99
C VAL A 83 1.93 13.89 3.06
N LYS A 84 0.61 13.89 3.20
CA LYS A 84 -0.26 12.72 3.16
C LYS A 84 -1.26 12.85 2.01
N ILE A 85 -2.09 11.84 1.86
CA ILE A 85 -3.13 11.79 0.83
C ILE A 85 -4.47 11.81 1.53
N ILE A 86 -5.31 12.75 1.13
CA ILE A 86 -6.72 12.75 1.48
C ILE A 86 -7.54 12.37 0.24
N GLU A 87 -8.50 11.47 0.44
CA GLU A 87 -9.41 11.04 -0.62
C GLU A 87 -10.86 11.29 -0.19
N GLY A 88 -11.66 11.84 -1.10
CA GLY A 88 -13.09 12.02 -0.87
C GLY A 88 -13.93 11.73 -2.11
N GLY A 89 -15.23 11.62 -1.87
CA GLY A 89 -16.24 11.50 -2.94
C GLY A 89 -16.64 12.85 -3.53
N THR A 90 -17.59 12.81 -4.47
CA THR A 90 -18.06 14.00 -5.21
C THR A 90 -18.54 15.15 -4.32
N ALA A 91 -19.29 14.87 -3.24
CA ALA A 91 -19.83 15.92 -2.38
C ALA A 91 -18.71 16.69 -1.66
N TRP A 92 -17.79 15.95 -1.01
CA TRP A 92 -16.62 16.53 -0.37
C TRP A 92 -15.75 17.33 -1.35
N PHE A 93 -15.49 16.81 -2.55
CA PHE A 93 -14.65 17.52 -3.51
C PHE A 93 -15.30 18.83 -4.00
N LYS A 94 -16.64 18.88 -4.11
CA LYS A 94 -17.34 20.14 -4.38
C LYS A 94 -17.13 21.16 -3.27
N ASP A 95 -17.02 20.73 -2.01
CA ASP A 95 -16.71 21.62 -0.89
C ASP A 95 -15.24 22.08 -0.91
N VAL A 96 -14.31 21.21 -1.32
CA VAL A 96 -12.90 21.58 -1.60
C VAL A 96 -12.83 22.70 -2.66
N LEU A 97 -13.58 22.57 -3.75
CA LEU A 97 -13.62 23.61 -4.79
C LEU A 97 -14.16 24.94 -4.26
N LYS A 98 -15.19 24.92 -3.40
CA LYS A 98 -15.71 26.15 -2.78
C LYS A 98 -14.66 26.84 -1.91
N VAL A 99 -13.90 26.10 -1.10
CA VAL A 99 -12.87 26.70 -0.25
C VAL A 99 -11.65 27.15 -1.06
N ARG A 100 -11.30 26.45 -2.14
CA ARG A 100 -10.30 26.92 -3.11
C ARG A 100 -10.68 28.28 -3.67
N ASP A 101 -11.90 28.40 -4.20
CA ASP A 101 -12.35 29.62 -4.87
C ASP A 101 -12.50 30.79 -3.87
N LYS A 102 -12.85 30.50 -2.60
CA LYS A 102 -13.10 31.52 -1.58
C LYS A 102 -11.84 31.96 -0.82
N TYR A 103 -10.94 31.03 -0.49
CA TYR A 103 -9.82 31.29 0.42
C TYR A 103 -8.45 31.13 -0.26
N GLY A 104 -8.36 30.35 -1.34
CA GLY A 104 -7.09 29.89 -1.92
C GLY A 104 -6.52 28.74 -1.12
N LEU A 105 -6.20 27.63 -1.79
CA LEU A 105 -5.66 26.43 -1.15
C LEU A 105 -4.20 26.61 -0.69
N ASP A 106 -3.48 27.53 -1.33
CA ASP A 106 -2.10 27.93 -1.09
C ASP A 106 -1.94 28.94 0.06
N ARG A 107 -3.04 29.44 0.61
CA ARG A 107 -3.05 30.56 1.55
C ARG A 107 -3.49 30.20 2.96
N TRP A 108 -4.13 29.05 3.12
CA TRP A 108 -4.74 28.65 4.38
C TRP A 108 -4.49 27.18 4.68
N LEU A 109 -4.30 26.90 5.96
CA LEU A 109 -4.58 25.60 6.54
C LEU A 109 -6.10 25.44 6.68
N PHE A 110 -6.56 24.22 6.47
CA PHE A 110 -7.97 23.86 6.60
C PHE A 110 -8.13 22.76 7.64
N GLU A 111 -9.08 22.95 8.55
CA GLU A 111 -9.60 21.87 9.40
C GLU A 111 -10.65 21.09 8.60
N ILE A 112 -10.49 19.77 8.56
CA ILE A 112 -11.45 18.84 7.99
C ILE A 112 -11.98 17.97 9.12
N GLU A 113 -13.27 18.07 9.39
CA GLU A 113 -13.95 17.30 10.43
C GLU A 113 -14.95 16.33 9.81
N ARG A 114 -14.94 15.08 10.28
CA ARG A 114 -15.90 14.05 9.90
C ARG A 114 -17.15 14.08 10.78
N HIS A 115 -18.32 13.97 10.17
CA HIS A 115 -19.62 13.81 10.84
C HIS A 115 -20.24 12.47 10.46
N GLY A 116 -20.66 11.68 11.45
CA GLY A 116 -21.17 10.32 11.27
C GLY A 116 -20.14 9.27 11.68
N GLY A 117 -20.60 8.11 12.17
CA GLY A 117 -19.73 7.03 12.68
C GLY A 117 -19.31 6.02 11.61
N PRO A 118 -18.45 5.03 11.92
CA PRO A 118 -18.07 3.98 10.98
C PRO A 118 -19.29 3.31 10.32
N GLY A 119 -19.30 3.24 8.99
CA GLY A 119 -20.41 2.63 8.24
C GLY A 119 -21.69 3.48 8.15
N ASP A 120 -21.70 4.70 8.69
CA ASP A 120 -22.86 5.59 8.58
C ASP A 120 -23.08 6.05 7.12
N PRO A 121 -24.23 5.70 6.50
CA PRO A 121 -24.52 6.09 5.12
C PRO A 121 -24.67 7.61 4.93
N LYS A 122 -24.81 8.38 6.01
CA LYS A 122 -24.91 9.84 6.01
C LYS A 122 -23.61 10.52 6.44
N THR A 123 -22.48 9.80 6.38
CA THR A 123 -21.16 10.40 6.63
C THR A 123 -20.98 11.66 5.79
N SER A 124 -20.66 12.77 6.44
CA SER A 124 -20.35 14.05 5.80
C SER A 124 -19.08 14.65 6.38
N TYR A 125 -18.57 15.68 5.73
CA TYR A 125 -17.35 16.36 6.16
C TYR A 125 -17.58 17.86 6.14
N THR A 126 -16.97 18.55 7.09
CA THR A 126 -16.90 20.02 7.12
C THR A 126 -15.47 20.44 6.84
N ILE A 127 -15.27 21.47 6.01
CA ILE A 127 -13.96 22.03 5.68
C ILE A 127 -13.99 23.51 6.05
N LEU A 128 -13.19 23.91 7.03
CA LEU A 128 -13.12 25.29 7.53
C LEU A 128 -11.70 25.82 7.39
N PRO A 129 -11.53 27.11 7.00
CA PRO A 129 -10.22 27.74 7.10
C PRO A 129 -9.84 27.87 8.57
N GLU A 130 -8.61 27.49 8.89
CA GLU A 130 -8.07 27.54 10.26
C GLU A 130 -7.10 28.70 10.38
N GLU A 131 -5.86 28.51 9.90
CA GLU A 131 -4.77 29.48 10.00
C GLU A 131 -4.28 29.88 8.61
N LYS A 132 -3.82 31.14 8.46
CA LYS A 132 -3.17 31.56 7.22
C LYS A 132 -1.76 30.99 7.16
N ILE A 133 -1.40 30.47 5.99
CA ILE A 133 -0.03 30.04 5.72
C ILE A 133 0.86 31.29 5.69
N ASP A 134 1.88 31.30 6.55
CA ASP A 134 2.86 32.38 6.59
C ASP A 134 3.97 32.19 5.53
N GLY A 135 4.88 33.16 5.42
CA GLY A 135 5.93 33.11 4.40
C GLY A 135 6.93 31.96 4.59
N SER A 136 7.14 31.50 5.83
CA SER A 136 8.06 30.39 6.11
C SER A 136 7.43 29.08 5.67
N LEU A 137 6.22 28.80 6.16
CA LEU A 137 5.49 27.59 5.83
C LEU A 137 5.21 27.52 4.33
N HIS A 138 4.87 28.64 3.69
CA HIS A 138 4.68 28.66 2.24
C HIS A 138 5.94 28.24 1.48
N ALA A 139 7.13 28.63 1.94
CA ALA A 139 8.38 28.22 1.31
C ALA A 139 8.64 26.72 1.50
N ASP A 140 8.37 26.20 2.70
CA ASP A 140 8.52 24.77 3.01
C ASP A 140 7.56 23.91 2.15
N LEU A 141 6.30 24.34 2.01
CA LEU A 141 5.31 23.67 1.19
C LEU A 141 5.66 23.67 -0.30
N ALA A 142 6.37 24.70 -0.79
CA ALA A 142 6.75 24.79 -2.19
C ALA A 142 7.84 23.78 -2.59
N VAL A 143 8.63 23.29 -1.62
CA VAL A 143 9.68 22.28 -1.84
C VAL A 143 9.29 20.89 -1.31
N ALA A 144 8.11 20.76 -0.71
CA ALA A 144 7.63 19.50 -0.17
C ALA A 144 7.48 18.44 -1.28
N GLU A 145 7.96 17.22 -1.02
CA GLU A 145 7.83 16.10 -1.95
C GLU A 145 6.37 15.60 -1.97
N LEU A 146 5.74 15.68 -3.14
CA LEU A 146 4.36 15.28 -3.33
C LEU A 146 4.27 13.81 -3.73
N HIS A 147 3.23 13.11 -3.25
CA HIS A 147 2.96 11.76 -3.71
C HIS A 147 2.50 11.76 -5.17
N ASP A 148 3.02 10.82 -5.96
CA ASP A 148 2.50 10.54 -7.31
C ASP A 148 1.15 9.82 -7.21
N LEU A 149 0.09 10.63 -7.19
CA LEU A 149 -1.29 10.17 -7.07
C LEU A 149 -1.70 9.23 -8.22
N LYS A 150 -1.11 9.41 -9.42
CA LYS A 150 -1.42 8.58 -10.58
C LYS A 150 -0.79 7.21 -10.44
N ALA A 151 0.49 7.14 -10.07
CA ALA A 151 1.18 5.88 -9.83
C ALA A 151 0.48 5.08 -8.71
N LEU A 152 0.08 5.76 -7.64
CA LEU A 152 -0.67 5.18 -6.54
C LEU A 152 -2.06 4.66 -6.98
N ALA A 153 -2.79 5.42 -7.79
CA ALA A 153 -4.09 5.00 -8.31
C ALA A 153 -4.03 3.70 -9.10
N LEU A 154 -2.97 3.55 -9.91
CA LEU A 154 -2.75 2.42 -10.80
C LEU A 154 -2.15 1.20 -10.08
N GLY A 155 -1.88 1.30 -8.77
CA GLY A 155 -1.22 0.24 -8.01
C GLY A 155 0.27 0.10 -8.33
N SER A 156 0.85 1.06 -9.07
CA SER A 156 2.28 1.19 -9.32
C SER A 156 2.92 1.87 -8.11
N ASN A 157 2.97 1.17 -6.97
CA ASN A 157 3.58 1.73 -5.77
C ASN A 157 5.07 1.33 -5.70
N PRO A 158 6.04 2.25 -5.71
CA PRO A 158 7.26 2.02 -4.96
C PRO A 158 6.88 2.04 -3.48
N ALA A 159 7.26 1.01 -2.73
CA ALA A 159 6.91 0.85 -1.33
C ALA A 159 7.39 2.06 -0.48
N PRO A 160 6.70 2.41 0.62
CA PRO A 160 7.04 3.56 1.44
C PRO A 160 8.26 3.27 2.34
N GLU A 161 9.43 3.77 1.96
CA GLU A 161 10.60 3.95 2.85
C GLU A 161 10.96 5.45 3.00
N ALA A 162 9.96 6.33 3.18
CA ALA A 162 10.17 7.79 3.19
C ALA A 162 10.69 8.39 4.52
N HIS A 163 11.02 7.59 5.53
CA HIS A 163 11.73 8.10 6.73
C HIS A 163 13.09 7.43 7.00
N ALA A 164 13.49 6.44 6.19
CA ALA A 164 14.82 5.84 6.28
C ALA A 164 15.84 6.47 5.30
N ALA A 165 15.36 7.19 4.28
CA ALA A 165 16.20 7.70 3.19
C ALA A 165 17.22 8.77 3.65
N ASN A 166 16.89 9.61 4.63
CA ASN A 166 17.79 10.71 5.01
C ASN A 166 18.94 10.27 5.94
N GLU A 167 18.76 9.22 6.75
CA GLU A 167 19.86 8.60 7.50
C GLU A 167 20.67 7.60 6.66
N ARG A 168 20.06 6.99 5.62
CA ARG A 168 20.76 6.09 4.70
C ARG A 168 21.62 6.79 3.65
N LEU A 169 21.28 7.99 3.19
CA LEU A 169 22.09 8.74 2.21
C LEU A 169 23.49 9.11 2.73
N LEU A 170 23.66 9.27 4.05
CA LEU A 170 24.97 9.49 4.67
C LEU A 170 25.76 8.19 4.89
N ALA A 171 25.09 7.04 4.92
CA ALA A 171 25.71 5.71 5.07
C ALA A 171 26.00 5.01 3.72
N GLU A 172 25.22 5.30 2.67
CA GLU A 172 25.34 4.71 1.32
C GLU A 172 26.51 5.23 0.50
N ALA A 173 27.20 6.30 0.95
CA ALA A 173 28.47 6.71 0.36
C ALA A 173 29.63 5.72 0.64
N GLN A 174 29.42 4.69 1.48
CA GLN A 174 30.47 3.77 1.93
C GLN A 174 30.14 2.27 1.88
N GLN A 175 29.05 1.83 1.23
CA GLN A 175 28.75 0.39 1.10
C GLN A 175 28.48 -0.08 -0.34
N PRO A 176 28.93 -1.31 -0.69
CA PRO A 176 28.89 -1.82 -2.06
C PRO A 176 27.46 -2.16 -2.51
N PRO A 177 27.18 -2.14 -3.84
CA PRO A 177 25.83 -2.14 -4.39
C PRO A 177 25.06 -3.47 -4.17
N PRO A 178 23.72 -3.42 -4.10
CA PRO A 178 22.86 -4.60 -3.94
C PRO A 178 22.75 -5.45 -5.23
N PRO A 179 22.39 -6.74 -5.11
CA PRO A 179 22.36 -7.68 -6.24
C PRO A 179 21.19 -7.44 -7.20
N SER A 180 21.46 -7.68 -8.48
CA SER A 180 20.60 -7.43 -9.64
C SER A 180 19.41 -8.41 -9.77
N PRO A 181 18.37 -8.10 -10.59
CA PRO A 181 17.12 -8.89 -10.82
C PRO A 181 17.26 -10.35 -11.30
N SER A 182 18.45 -10.93 -11.24
CA SER A 182 18.76 -12.32 -11.58
C SER A 182 18.29 -13.35 -10.53
N ASP A 183 17.76 -12.91 -9.38
CA ASP A 183 17.50 -13.79 -8.23
C ASP A 183 16.11 -14.45 -8.20
N LEU A 184 15.13 -13.95 -8.98
CA LEU A 184 13.76 -14.48 -8.99
C LEU A 184 13.60 -15.65 -9.98
N LEU A 185 12.98 -16.75 -9.53
CA LEU A 185 12.76 -17.94 -10.37
C LEU A 185 11.88 -17.63 -11.59
N ASP A 186 12.37 -17.99 -12.77
CA ASP A 186 11.61 -17.89 -14.01
C ASP A 186 10.28 -18.68 -13.93
N PRO A 187 9.12 -18.06 -14.25
CA PRO A 187 7.80 -18.71 -14.19
C PRO A 187 7.68 -20.01 -15.00
N ARG A 188 8.42 -20.16 -16.10
CA ARG A 188 8.44 -21.38 -16.94
C ARG A 188 9.17 -22.51 -16.21
N VAL A 189 10.26 -22.20 -15.51
CA VAL A 189 11.01 -23.17 -14.71
C VAL A 189 10.19 -23.61 -13.51
N ALA A 190 9.49 -22.68 -12.85
CA ALA A 190 8.56 -23.01 -11.77
C ALA A 190 7.45 -23.97 -12.23
N GLY A 191 6.88 -23.74 -13.42
CA GLY A 191 5.86 -24.62 -14.00
C GLY A 191 6.35 -26.06 -14.25
N ALA A 192 7.58 -26.21 -14.73
CA ALA A 192 8.20 -27.52 -14.97
C ALA A 192 8.45 -28.29 -13.65
N LEU A 193 8.94 -27.61 -12.61
CA LEU A 193 9.16 -28.22 -11.29
C LEU A 193 7.85 -28.68 -10.65
N VAL A 194 6.78 -27.88 -10.76
CA VAL A 194 5.45 -28.25 -10.28
C VAL A 194 4.91 -29.49 -11.00
N ALA A 195 5.13 -29.61 -12.32
CA ALA A 195 4.68 -30.77 -13.08
C ALA A 195 5.36 -32.07 -12.60
N GLN A 196 6.66 -32.02 -12.28
CA GLN A 196 7.41 -33.17 -11.76
C GLN A 196 7.05 -33.48 -10.30
N LEU A 197 6.88 -32.47 -9.44
CA LEU A 197 6.44 -32.71 -8.06
C LEU A 197 5.04 -33.34 -7.98
N LYS A 198 4.18 -33.09 -8.96
CA LYS A 198 2.85 -33.71 -9.05
C LYS A 198 2.88 -35.20 -9.36
N THR A 199 4.00 -35.75 -9.87
CA THR A 199 4.15 -37.20 -10.07
C THR A 199 4.63 -37.92 -8.81
N LEU A 200 5.07 -37.17 -7.79
CA LEU A 200 5.48 -37.69 -6.49
C LEU A 200 4.30 -37.74 -5.52
N ARG A 201 4.49 -38.38 -4.36
CA ARG A 201 3.45 -38.41 -3.32
C ARG A 201 3.33 -37.04 -2.67
N ARG A 202 2.14 -36.75 -2.12
CA ARG A 202 1.88 -35.49 -1.43
C ARG A 202 2.85 -35.22 -0.28
N SER A 203 3.30 -36.25 0.43
CA SER A 203 4.32 -36.16 1.48
C SER A 203 5.67 -35.64 0.97
N ASP A 204 6.04 -35.92 -0.29
CA ASP A 204 7.28 -35.46 -0.89
C ASP A 204 7.21 -33.99 -1.30
N LEU A 205 6.00 -33.50 -1.65
CA LEU A 205 5.75 -32.09 -1.89
C LEU A 205 5.89 -31.28 -0.59
N ASP A 206 5.34 -31.77 0.52
CA ASP A 206 5.46 -31.10 1.82
C ASP A 206 6.92 -31.09 2.30
N ALA A 207 7.66 -32.19 2.10
CA ALA A 207 9.09 -32.27 2.37
C ALA A 207 9.91 -31.32 1.49
N PHE A 208 9.55 -31.18 0.21
CA PHE A 208 10.18 -30.24 -0.71
C PHE A 208 9.98 -28.79 -0.24
N LEU A 209 8.77 -28.38 0.12
CA LEU A 209 8.50 -27.02 0.60
C LEU A 209 9.26 -26.70 1.90
N ALA A 210 9.36 -27.69 2.80
CA ALA A 210 10.11 -27.56 4.05
C ALA A 210 11.63 -27.43 3.80
N GLU A 211 12.21 -28.28 2.94
CA GLU A 211 13.66 -28.29 2.64
C GLU A 211 14.14 -26.96 2.07
N PHE A 212 13.35 -26.36 1.18
CA PHE A 212 13.71 -25.10 0.53
C PHE A 212 13.20 -23.86 1.27
N GLY A 213 12.45 -24.03 2.37
CA GLY A 213 11.91 -22.93 3.17
C GLY A 213 10.93 -22.03 2.41
N VAL A 214 10.21 -22.59 1.43
CA VAL A 214 9.30 -21.84 0.54
C VAL A 214 7.85 -22.28 0.76
N GLN A 215 6.91 -21.33 0.67
CA GLN A 215 5.49 -21.66 0.75
C GLN A 215 4.95 -22.21 -0.57
N ARG A 216 5.54 -21.81 -1.70
CA ARG A 216 5.15 -22.24 -3.05
C ARG A 216 6.40 -22.41 -3.91
N VAL A 217 6.36 -23.32 -4.88
CA VAL A 217 7.49 -23.59 -5.80
C VAL A 217 7.96 -22.34 -6.56
N ARG A 218 7.06 -21.38 -6.82
CA ARG A 218 7.39 -20.08 -7.45
C ARG A 218 8.21 -19.14 -6.57
N ASP A 219 8.27 -19.39 -5.26
CA ASP A 219 8.99 -18.54 -4.30
C ASP A 219 10.47 -18.99 -4.16
N LEU A 220 10.91 -20.00 -4.92
CA LEU A 220 12.31 -20.41 -5.03
C LEU A 220 13.16 -19.33 -5.73
N LYS A 221 14.47 -19.32 -5.45
CA LYS A 221 15.45 -18.51 -6.18
C LYS A 221 16.04 -19.28 -7.36
N ASN A 222 16.50 -18.58 -8.41
CA ASN A 222 17.19 -19.22 -9.54
C ASN A 222 18.39 -20.06 -9.12
N ALA A 223 19.14 -19.60 -8.11
CA ALA A 223 20.28 -20.32 -7.56
C ALA A 223 19.91 -21.68 -6.93
N GLN A 224 18.66 -21.87 -6.51
CA GLN A 224 18.18 -23.08 -5.86
C GLN A 224 17.61 -24.12 -6.86
N VAL A 225 17.46 -23.76 -8.14
CA VAL A 225 16.90 -24.65 -9.18
C VAL A 225 17.69 -25.95 -9.35
N PRO A 226 19.03 -25.96 -9.39
CA PRO A 226 19.79 -27.21 -9.51
C PRO A 226 19.54 -28.16 -8.33
N ALA A 227 19.52 -27.61 -7.10
CA ALA A 227 19.24 -28.39 -5.90
C ALA A 227 17.80 -28.92 -5.87
N ALA A 228 16.83 -28.11 -6.30
CA ALA A 228 15.43 -28.52 -6.41
C ALA A 228 15.23 -29.68 -7.40
N ARG A 229 15.93 -29.65 -8.55
CA ARG A 229 15.90 -30.75 -9.53
C ARG A 229 16.51 -32.03 -8.97
N ALA A 230 17.66 -31.93 -8.30
CA ALA A 230 18.33 -33.07 -7.69
C ALA A 230 17.45 -33.74 -6.61
N PHE A 231 16.71 -32.96 -5.81
CA PHE A 231 15.76 -33.49 -4.83
C PHE A 231 14.65 -34.32 -5.48
N ILE A 232 14.05 -33.79 -6.55
CA ILE A 232 12.96 -34.47 -7.28
C ILE A 232 13.48 -35.77 -7.91
N GLU A 233 14.64 -35.72 -8.56
CA GLU A 233 15.27 -36.88 -9.19
C GLU A 233 15.60 -37.98 -8.18
N ALA A 234 16.15 -37.62 -7.01
CA ALA A 234 16.44 -38.57 -5.94
C ALA A 234 15.16 -39.27 -5.42
N ARG A 235 14.05 -38.54 -5.34
CA ARG A 235 12.76 -39.12 -4.92
C ARG A 235 12.15 -40.01 -6.01
N LEU A 236 12.24 -39.63 -7.28
CA LEU A 236 11.80 -40.48 -8.39
C LEU A 236 12.60 -41.79 -8.46
N ALA A 237 13.92 -41.72 -8.29
CA ALA A 237 14.78 -42.91 -8.27
C ALA A 237 14.46 -43.86 -7.10
N GLN A 238 14.05 -43.33 -5.95
CA GLN A 238 13.59 -44.15 -4.81
C GLN A 238 12.26 -44.87 -5.11
N TYR A 239 11.40 -44.32 -5.97
CA TYR A 239 10.16 -44.97 -6.40
C TYR A 239 10.35 -46.01 -7.51
N GLU A 240 11.47 -45.94 -8.25
CA GLU A 240 11.81 -46.92 -9.29
C GLU A 240 12.58 -48.15 -8.77
N GLN A 241 13.12 -48.10 -7.55
CA GLN A 241 13.72 -49.29 -6.94
C GLN A 241 12.62 -50.28 -6.50
N PRO A 242 12.57 -51.50 -7.08
CA PRO A 242 11.65 -52.52 -6.59
C PRO A 242 12.02 -52.83 -5.13
N ALA A 243 11.01 -52.88 -4.26
CA ALA A 243 11.18 -53.33 -2.89
C ALA A 243 11.92 -54.67 -2.91
N GLU A 244 13.04 -54.76 -2.20
CA GLU A 244 13.81 -55.98 -2.02
C GLU A 244 12.91 -56.97 -1.28
N THR A 245 12.23 -57.84 -2.04
CA THR A 245 11.44 -58.94 -1.50
C THR A 245 12.42 -59.91 -0.85
N ASP A 246 12.42 -59.96 0.48
CA ASP A 246 13.11 -60.99 1.25
C ASP A 246 12.56 -62.37 0.85
N PRO A 247 13.37 -63.27 0.27
CA PRO A 247 12.92 -64.60 -0.12
C PRO A 247 12.77 -65.58 1.06
N PHE A 248 12.88 -65.13 2.32
CA PHE A 248 12.80 -65.98 3.52
C PHE A 248 11.74 -65.55 4.58
N ALA A 249 10.74 -64.75 4.21
CA ALA A 249 9.55 -64.50 5.04
C ALA A 249 8.43 -65.53 4.82
#